data_AF-A0A1G3GE13-F1
#
_entry.id   AF-A0A1G3GE13-F1
#
_cell.length_a   1.000
_cell.length_b   1.000
_cell.length_c   1.000
_cell.angle_alpha   90.00
_cell.angle_beta   90.00
_cell.angle_gamma   90.00
#
_symmetry.space_group_name_H-M   'P 1'
#
loop_
_entity.id
_entity.type
_entity.pdbx_description
1 polymer ?
#
loop_
_entity_poly.entity_id
_entity_poly.type
_entity_poly.pdbx_seq_one_letter_code
_entity_poly.pdbx_strand_id
1 'polypeptide(L)'
;MRAMMAAVFGLGLMGGIAAAQDVLTEVATLGGSTVTLHVHGFLSEQELATLRVIGTNEEALKLFVVSDKGHAAIAVSPEDGFIRDGAPVASAIAVADLPDAETAKADALAACDAARNGASPCVILLQVSPAS
;
A
#
# COMPACT_ATOMS: atom_id res chain seq x y z
N MET A 1 -28.11 0.51 59.42
CA MET A 1 -27.96 1.97 59.21
C MET A 1 -26.47 2.27 59.08
N ARG A 2 -26.05 2.85 57.93
CA ARG A 2 -24.82 3.65 57.68
C ARG A 2 -23.47 2.96 58.04
N ALA A 3 -22.43 2.92 57.21
CA ALA A 3 -21.97 3.90 56.24
C ALA A 3 -21.12 3.24 55.14
N MET A 4 -20.94 4.02 54.08
CA MET A 4 -20.36 3.74 52.76
C MET A 4 -18.99 4.42 52.70
N MET A 5 -17.92 3.73 52.26
CA MET A 5 -16.60 4.28 51.88
C MET A 5 -15.93 3.21 50.99
N ALA A 6 -15.93 3.29 49.65
CA ALA A 6 -15.25 4.21 48.73
C ALA A 6 -13.75 3.87 48.49
N ALA A 7 -13.52 3.27 47.30
CA ALA A 7 -12.38 3.41 46.37
C ALA A 7 -10.93 3.09 46.80
N VAL A 8 -10.30 2.14 46.08
CA VAL A 8 -9.15 2.42 45.17
C VAL A 8 -9.21 1.40 44.02
N PHE A 9 -9.80 1.81 42.90
CA PHE A 9 -9.56 1.23 41.58
C PHE A 9 -8.35 1.99 41.02
N GLY A 10 -7.18 1.35 40.95
CA GLY A 10 -5.94 1.99 40.52
C GLY A 10 -5.11 1.04 39.69
N LEU A 11 -4.78 1.51 38.47
CA LEU A 11 -3.93 0.91 37.43
C LEU A 11 -4.65 -0.02 36.45
N GLY A 12 -5.50 0.62 35.63
CA GLY A 12 -5.77 0.13 34.29
C GLY A 12 -4.47 0.09 33.48
N LEU A 13 -4.03 -1.13 33.16
CA LEU A 13 -3.17 -1.40 32.02
C LEU A 13 -3.94 -0.99 30.76
N MET A 14 -3.82 0.28 30.36
CA MET A 14 -4.15 0.72 29.01
C MET A 14 -3.06 0.20 28.07
N GLY A 15 -3.06 -1.12 27.87
CA GLY A 15 -2.45 -1.75 26.72
C GLY A 15 -3.22 -1.26 25.51
N GLY A 16 -2.73 -0.19 24.89
CA GLY A 16 -3.17 0.21 23.57
C GLY A 16 -2.91 -0.95 22.63
N ILE A 17 -3.97 -1.70 22.30
CA ILE A 17 -3.97 -2.59 21.17
C ILE A 17 -3.89 -1.65 19.98
N ALA A 18 -2.67 -1.44 19.47
CA ALA A 18 -2.47 -0.87 18.16
C ALA A 18 -3.17 -1.83 17.20
N ALA A 19 -4.42 -1.54 16.87
CA ALA A 19 -5.07 -2.14 15.73
C ALA A 19 -4.27 -1.66 14.52
N ALA A 20 -3.30 -2.46 14.09
CA ALA A 20 -2.82 -2.42 12.73
C ALA A 20 -4.08 -2.47 11.87
N GLN A 21 -4.38 -1.36 11.19
CA GLN A 21 -5.53 -1.31 10.31
C GLN A 21 -5.24 -2.33 9.21
N ASP A 22 -5.93 -3.47 9.23
CA ASP A 22 -5.79 -4.52 8.22
C ASP A 22 -6.25 -3.93 6.88
N VAL A 23 -5.28 -3.41 6.11
CA VAL A 23 -5.51 -3.09 4.70
C VAL A 23 -5.71 -4.42 3.99
N LEU A 24 -6.87 -4.57 3.33
CA LEU A 24 -7.16 -5.78 2.58
C LEU A 24 -6.09 -5.97 1.51
N THR A 25 -5.50 -7.16 1.44
CA THR A 25 -4.50 -7.50 0.44
C THR A 25 -5.01 -8.58 -0.50
N GLU A 26 -4.72 -8.41 -1.79
CA GLU A 26 -4.95 -9.40 -2.83
C GLU A 26 -3.59 -9.86 -3.35
N VAL A 27 -3.35 -11.17 -3.34
CA VAL A 27 -2.05 -11.75 -3.72
C VAL A 27 -2.24 -12.63 -4.95
N ALA A 28 -1.37 -12.45 -5.94
CA ALA A 28 -1.31 -13.26 -7.15
C ALA A 28 0.12 -13.68 -7.44
N THR A 29 0.29 -14.79 -8.15
CA THR A 29 1.59 -15.25 -8.65
C THR A 29 1.61 -15.11 -10.18
N LEU A 30 2.61 -14.41 -10.70
CA LEU A 30 2.79 -14.11 -12.12
C LEU A 30 4.23 -14.35 -12.52
N GLY A 31 4.48 -15.20 -13.52
CA GLY A 31 5.80 -15.31 -14.15
C GLY A 31 6.98 -15.62 -13.21
N GLY A 32 6.74 -16.27 -12.06
CA GLY A 32 7.78 -16.48 -11.04
C GLY A 32 7.98 -15.30 -10.08
N SER A 33 7.02 -14.40 -9.98
CA SER A 33 6.94 -13.33 -9.00
C SER A 33 5.62 -13.40 -8.22
N THR A 34 5.64 -12.97 -6.97
CA THR A 34 4.47 -12.72 -6.14
C THR A 34 4.12 -11.24 -6.21
N VAL A 35 2.89 -10.94 -6.60
CA VAL A 35 2.34 -9.58 -6.65
C VAL A 35 1.32 -9.43 -5.54
N THR A 36 1.50 -8.41 -4.70
CA THR A 36 0.59 -8.07 -3.61
C THR A 36 -0.03 -6.71 -3.88
N LEU A 37 -1.35 -6.66 -4.02
CA LEU A 37 -2.16 -5.45 -4.17
C LEU A 37 -2.79 -5.10 -2.82
N HIS A 38 -2.57 -3.87 -2.36
CA HIS A 38 -3.17 -3.29 -1.17
C HIS A 38 -4.41 -2.51 -1.55
N VAL A 39 -5.56 -2.98 -1.09
CA VAL A 39 -6.88 -2.41 -1.41
C VAL A 39 -7.22 -1.32 -0.41
N HIS A 40 -7.16 -0.07 -0.87
CA HIS A 40 -7.48 1.10 -0.08
C HIS A 40 -8.88 1.64 -0.41
N GLY A 41 -9.61 2.09 0.61
CA GLY A 41 -10.98 2.58 0.46
C GLY A 41 -11.13 3.90 -0.31
N PHE A 42 -10.03 4.60 -0.61
CA PHE A 42 -10.07 5.82 -1.44
C PHE A 42 -10.04 5.51 -2.94
N LEU A 43 -9.67 4.28 -3.34
CA LEU A 43 -9.64 3.88 -4.73
C LEU A 43 -11.06 3.71 -5.25
N SER A 44 -11.34 4.29 -6.42
CA SER A 44 -12.56 4.01 -7.15
C SER A 44 -12.57 2.56 -7.66
N GLU A 45 -13.76 2.04 -8.01
CA GLU A 45 -13.88 0.70 -8.58
C GLU A 45 -13.08 0.54 -9.89
N GLN A 46 -13.00 1.61 -10.69
CA GLN A 46 -12.23 1.62 -11.93
C GLN A 46 -10.72 1.52 -11.68
N GLU A 47 -10.21 2.28 -10.71
CA GLU A 47 -8.79 2.23 -10.35
C GLU A 47 -8.43 0.88 -9.76
N LEU A 48 -9.29 0.34 -8.87
CA LEU A 48 -9.08 -0.97 -8.29
C LEU A 48 -9.12 -2.07 -9.36
N ALA A 49 -10.07 -2.02 -10.30
CA ALA A 49 -10.11 -2.94 -11.43
C ALA A 49 -8.84 -2.86 -12.29
N THR A 50 -8.32 -1.65 -12.51
CA THR A 50 -7.08 -1.44 -13.27
C THR A 50 -5.88 -2.02 -12.54
N LEU A 51 -5.74 -1.77 -11.23
CA LEU A 51 -4.68 -2.34 -10.39
C LEU A 51 -4.75 -3.86 -10.32
N ARG A 52 -5.96 -4.43 -10.28
CA ARG A 52 -6.15 -5.89 -10.37
C ARG A 52 -5.67 -6.43 -11.71
N VAL A 53 -6.00 -5.77 -12.83
CA VAL A 53 -5.48 -6.17 -14.14
C VAL A 53 -3.95 -6.12 -14.15
N ILE A 54 -3.33 -5.05 -13.63
CA ILE A 54 -1.86 -4.96 -13.49
C ILE A 54 -1.33 -6.11 -12.62
N GLY A 55 -1.98 -6.40 -11.50
CA GLY A 55 -1.58 -7.42 -10.54
C GLY A 55 -1.83 -8.86 -10.96
N THR A 56 -2.63 -9.10 -12.02
CA THR A 56 -2.95 -10.44 -12.53
C THR A 56 -2.58 -10.66 -13.99
N ASN A 57 -1.92 -9.69 -14.65
CA ASN A 57 -1.49 -9.79 -16.04
C ASN A 57 -0.03 -9.37 -16.17
N GLU A 58 0.82 -10.31 -16.54
CA GLU A 58 2.28 -10.10 -16.65
C GLU A 58 2.64 -9.00 -17.66
N GLU A 59 1.93 -8.91 -18.78
CA GLU A 59 2.19 -7.89 -19.80
C GLU A 59 1.78 -6.50 -19.32
N ALA A 60 0.68 -6.40 -18.56
CA ALA A 60 0.27 -5.15 -17.95
C ALA A 60 1.25 -4.72 -16.84
N LEU A 61 1.74 -5.67 -16.04
CA LEU A 61 2.73 -5.41 -15.00
C LEU A 61 4.03 -4.84 -15.57
N LYS A 62 4.50 -5.35 -16.70
CA LYS A 62 5.71 -4.90 -17.41
C LYS A 62 5.67 -3.42 -17.83
N LEU A 63 4.47 -2.82 -17.94
CA LEU A 63 4.32 -1.39 -18.23
C LEU A 63 4.74 -0.50 -17.06
N PHE A 64 4.72 -1.03 -15.83
CA PHE A 64 5.04 -0.31 -14.60
C PHE A 64 6.33 -0.82 -13.95
N VAL A 65 6.62 -2.11 -14.12
CA VAL A 65 7.79 -2.78 -13.56
C VAL A 65 8.56 -3.40 -14.71
N VAL A 66 9.57 -2.68 -15.21
CA VAL A 66 10.29 -3.03 -16.46
C VAL A 66 11.19 -4.27 -16.29
N SER A 67 11.36 -4.76 -15.07
CA SER A 67 12.22 -5.90 -14.77
C SER A 67 11.48 -7.08 -14.17
N ASP A 68 11.91 -8.26 -14.61
CA ASP A 68 11.51 -9.57 -14.08
C ASP A 68 12.33 -9.97 -12.85
N LYS A 69 13.28 -9.13 -12.41
CA LYS A 69 14.23 -9.42 -11.34
C LYS A 69 14.12 -8.40 -10.22
N GLY A 70 14.29 -8.89 -8.99
CA GLY A 70 14.27 -8.05 -7.80
C GLY A 70 12.87 -7.67 -7.35
N HIS A 71 12.81 -6.64 -6.51
CA HIS A 71 11.59 -6.18 -5.86
C HIS A 71 11.13 -4.86 -6.49
N ALA A 72 9.82 -4.68 -6.52
CA ALA A 72 9.20 -3.48 -7.07
C ALA A 72 8.05 -3.02 -6.17
N ALA A 73 7.71 -1.73 -6.24
CA ALA A 73 6.56 -1.18 -5.55
C ALA A 73 5.94 -0.03 -6.35
N ILE A 74 4.62 0.11 -6.22
CA ILE A 74 3.85 1.25 -6.72
C ILE A 74 3.25 1.96 -5.51
N ALA A 75 3.49 3.26 -5.40
CA ALA A 75 2.95 4.13 -4.37
C ALA A 75 2.05 5.22 -4.97
N VAL A 76 1.10 5.72 -4.19
CA VAL A 76 0.22 6.83 -4.59
C VAL A 76 -0.20 7.69 -3.41
N SER A 77 -0.53 8.96 -3.70
CA SER A 77 -1.20 9.85 -2.76
C SER A 77 -2.70 9.54 -2.68
N PRO A 78 -3.28 9.30 -1.49
CA PRO A 78 -4.71 9.03 -1.33
C PRO A 78 -5.62 10.13 -1.88
N GLU A 79 -5.18 11.39 -1.77
CA GLU A 79 -5.94 12.56 -2.24
C GLU A 79 -5.85 12.74 -3.76
N ASP A 80 -4.80 12.20 -4.39
CA ASP A 80 -4.68 12.23 -5.83
C ASP A 80 -5.45 11.08 -6.50
N GLY A 81 -5.60 9.94 -5.83
CA GLY A 81 -6.06 8.71 -6.48
C GLY A 81 -4.99 8.14 -7.41
N PHE A 82 -5.28 7.02 -8.08
CA PHE A 82 -4.35 6.38 -9.02
C PHE A 82 -4.50 6.92 -10.45
N ILE A 83 -5.72 7.25 -10.88
CA ILE A 83 -6.02 7.69 -12.25
C ILE A 83 -6.81 9.00 -12.24
N ARG A 84 -6.40 9.94 -13.10
CA ARG A 84 -7.11 11.19 -13.38
C ARG A 84 -7.18 11.40 -14.88
N ASP A 85 -8.36 11.75 -15.39
CA ASP A 85 -8.57 12.01 -16.83
C ASP A 85 -8.08 10.87 -17.75
N GLY A 86 -8.14 9.62 -17.26
CA GLY A 86 -7.75 8.42 -18.01
C GLY A 86 -6.25 8.10 -18.01
N ALA A 87 -5.43 8.85 -17.27
CA ALA A 87 -4.00 8.60 -17.14
C ALA A 87 -3.59 8.42 -15.66
N PRO A 88 -2.49 7.68 -15.37
CA PRO A 88 -1.91 7.65 -14.04
C PRO A 88 -1.56 9.08 -13.56
N VAL A 89 -1.85 9.36 -12.29
CA VAL A 89 -1.47 10.66 -11.70
C VAL A 89 0.03 10.78 -11.53
N ALA A 90 0.54 12.01 -11.41
CA ALA A 90 1.97 12.25 -11.21
C ALA A 90 2.54 11.61 -9.94
N SER A 91 1.72 11.43 -8.89
CA SER A 91 2.11 10.77 -7.65
C SER A 91 2.02 9.24 -7.70
N ALA A 92 1.51 8.65 -8.80
CA ALA A 92 1.49 7.21 -8.99
C ALA A 92 2.88 6.75 -9.46
N ILE A 93 3.79 6.55 -8.50
CA ILE A 93 5.19 6.22 -8.77
C ILE A 93 5.41 4.71 -8.68
N ALA A 94 6.01 4.14 -9.71
CA ALA A 94 6.52 2.77 -9.71
C ALA A 94 8.05 2.77 -9.65
N VAL A 95 8.61 1.94 -8.78
CA VAL A 95 10.05 1.63 -8.71
C VAL A 95 10.23 0.13 -8.89
N ALA A 96 11.36 -0.28 -9.46
CA ALA A 96 11.67 -1.67 -9.80
C ALA A 96 13.18 -1.95 -9.63
N ASP A 97 13.57 -3.21 -9.83
CA ASP A 97 14.98 -3.65 -9.77
C ASP A 97 15.65 -3.48 -8.41
N LEU A 98 14.88 -3.45 -7.33
CA LEU A 98 15.41 -3.18 -5.99
C LEU A 98 15.79 -4.47 -5.24
N PRO A 99 16.79 -4.40 -4.35
CA PRO A 99 17.37 -5.58 -3.71
C PRO A 99 16.38 -6.30 -2.79
N ASP A 100 15.47 -5.57 -2.15
CA ASP A 100 14.50 -6.11 -1.20
C ASP A 100 13.19 -5.28 -1.17
N ALA A 101 12.16 -5.87 -0.56
CA ALA A 101 10.81 -5.30 -0.49
C ALA A 101 10.76 -4.00 0.31
N GLU A 102 11.59 -3.86 1.35
CA GLU A 102 11.61 -2.67 2.20
C GLU A 102 12.20 -1.47 1.45
N THR A 103 13.30 -1.68 0.71
CA THR A 103 13.90 -0.67 -0.16
C THR A 103 12.92 -0.27 -1.26
N ALA A 104 12.26 -1.23 -1.91
CA ALA A 104 11.24 -0.95 -2.92
C ALA A 104 10.11 -0.06 -2.39
N LYS A 105 9.59 -0.41 -1.21
CA LYS A 105 8.54 0.36 -0.54
C LYS A 105 9.03 1.76 -0.16
N ALA A 106 10.20 1.87 0.47
CA ALA A 106 10.74 3.15 0.94
C ALA A 106 10.97 4.12 -0.23
N ASP A 107 11.58 3.65 -1.32
CA ASP A 107 11.89 4.47 -2.48
C ASP A 107 10.61 4.91 -3.22
N ALA A 108 9.63 4.01 -3.38
CA ALA A 108 8.34 4.35 -3.98
C ALA A 108 7.60 5.42 -3.15
N LEU A 109 7.57 5.27 -1.83
CA LEU A 109 6.94 6.24 -0.93
C LEU A 109 7.65 7.59 -0.98
N ALA A 110 8.98 7.61 -0.90
CA ALA A 110 9.75 8.85 -0.95
C ALA A 110 9.56 9.60 -2.27
N ALA A 111 9.57 8.89 -3.40
CA ALA A 111 9.35 9.49 -4.72
C ALA A 111 7.91 9.97 -4.89
N CYS A 112 6.92 9.21 -4.40
CA CYS A 112 5.52 9.61 -4.38
C CYS A 112 5.30 10.86 -3.50
N ASP A 113 5.87 10.88 -2.30
CA ASP A 113 5.74 12.01 -1.37
C ASP A 113 6.38 13.29 -1.92
N ALA A 114 7.38 13.17 -2.79
CA ALA A 114 7.96 14.30 -3.52
C ALA A 114 7.08 14.80 -4.68
N ALA A 115 6.20 13.95 -5.21
CA ALA A 115 5.36 14.23 -6.38
C ALA A 115 3.88 14.51 -6.02
N ARG A 116 3.44 14.20 -4.80
CA ARG A 116 2.04 14.39 -4.35
C ARG A 116 1.65 15.85 -4.27
N ASN A 117 0.39 16.13 -4.61
CA ASN A 117 -0.22 17.44 -4.37
C ASN A 117 -0.94 17.51 -3.01
N GLY A 118 -1.31 16.34 -2.46
CA GLY A 118 -2.10 16.22 -1.24
C GLY A 118 -1.28 16.26 0.05
N ALA A 119 -1.97 16.52 1.16
CA ALA A 119 -1.36 16.57 2.49
C ALA A 119 -1.19 15.18 3.12
N SER A 120 -2.06 14.23 2.77
CA SER A 120 -2.02 12.83 3.24
C SER A 120 -0.78 12.10 2.71
N PRO A 121 -0.06 11.35 3.56
CA PRO A 121 1.14 10.63 3.15
C PRO A 121 0.81 9.62 2.06
N CYS A 122 1.76 9.39 1.16
CA CYS A 122 1.62 8.34 0.17
C CYS A 122 1.47 6.96 0.82
N VAL A 123 0.80 6.06 0.11
CA VAL A 123 0.61 4.67 0.50
C VAL A 123 1.05 3.74 -0.62
N ILE A 124 1.39 2.51 -0.27
CA ILE A 124 1.69 1.46 -1.24
C ILE A 124 0.38 0.90 -1.80
N LEU A 125 0.28 0.83 -3.13
CA LEU A 125 -0.79 0.14 -3.83
C LEU A 125 -0.38 -1.27 -4.22
N LEU A 126 0.83 -1.46 -4.75
CA LEU A 126 1.26 -2.74 -5.30
C LEU A 126 2.70 -3.01 -4.92
N GLN A 127 3.03 -4.27 -4.65
CA GLN A 127 4.38 -4.75 -4.42
C GLN A 127 4.63 -5.98 -5.27
N VAL A 128 5.84 -6.11 -5.80
CA VAL A 128 6.31 -7.31 -6.50
C VAL A 128 7.51 -7.83 -5.73
N SER A 129 7.52 -9.14 -5.50
CA SER A 129 8.65 -9.86 -4.92
C SER A 129 8.93 -11.10 -5.77
N PRO A 130 10.20 -11.51 -5.96
CA PRO A 130 10.50 -12.76 -6.63
C PRO A 130 9.81 -13.94 -5.92
N ALA A 131 9.25 -14.89 -6.67
CA ALA A 131 8.78 -16.14 -6.10
C ALA A 131 9.98 -16.95 -5.62
N SER A 132 9.85 -17.50 -4.41
CA SER A 132 10.91 -18.27 -3.72
C SER A 132 11.24 -19.57 -4.42
#